data_AF-A0A257HSN7-F1
#
_entry.id   AF-A0A257HSN7-F1
#
_cell.length_a   1.000
_cell.length_b   1.000
_cell.length_c   1.000
_cell.angle_alpha   90.00
_cell.angle_beta   90.00
_cell.angle_gamma   90.00
#
_symmetry.space_group_name_H-M   'P 1'
#
loop_
_entity.id
_entity.type
_entity.pdbx_description
1 polymer ?
#
loop_
_entity_poly.entity_id
_entity_poly.type
_entity_poly.pdbx_seq_one_letter_code
_entity_poly.pdbx_strand_id
1 'polypeptide(L)'
;MNETLTKTHRDRQRDATAEIILDAVGRCLEDVELAELTFTQVARMAGLGERTIYRHFPNKEALLDGWWRAHKARLGQEAFPDTLAALLDFPVKAFPSFDEEAEIMRGAVLSPQGRAMTLSRNEERQAAIRRAVRAELGPEASEEIVLTVCASVQLIQSATAWLTMRDYWDLKGDQSGQIARRAIQAIFTAARNGTL
;
A
#
# COMPACT_ATOMS: atom_id res chain seq x y z
N MET A 1 -5.32 8.61 -31.94
CA MET A 1 -5.42 10.07 -31.75
C MET A 1 -5.54 10.30 -30.26
N ASN A 2 -4.42 10.59 -29.59
CA ASN A 2 -4.33 10.64 -28.13
C ASN A 2 -4.30 12.11 -27.70
N GLU A 3 -5.48 12.68 -27.41
CA GLU A 3 -5.59 14.02 -26.82
C GLU A 3 -5.06 13.98 -25.39
N THR A 4 -3.80 14.39 -25.24
CA THR A 4 -3.26 14.74 -23.93
C THR A 4 -3.90 16.06 -23.54
N LEU A 5 -4.93 16.03 -22.69
CA LEU A 5 -5.56 17.22 -22.10
C LEU A 5 -4.48 18.09 -21.43
N THR A 6 -4.14 19.21 -22.06
CA THR A 6 -3.15 20.17 -21.54
C THR A 6 -3.69 20.80 -20.25
N LYS A 7 -3.13 20.43 -19.09
CA LYS A 7 -3.50 20.98 -17.77
C LYS A 7 -3.48 22.52 -17.78
N THR A 8 -4.56 23.14 -17.30
CA THR A 8 -4.67 24.59 -17.21
C THR A 8 -3.78 25.16 -16.11
N HIS A 9 -3.52 26.47 -16.11
CA HIS A 9 -2.79 27.14 -15.01
C HIS A 9 -3.47 26.93 -13.65
N ARG A 10 -4.81 26.88 -13.61
CA ARG A 10 -5.58 26.60 -12.39
C ARG A 10 -5.37 25.17 -11.90
N ASP A 11 -5.32 24.20 -12.83
CA ASP A 11 -5.04 22.80 -12.48
C ASP A 11 -3.64 22.65 -11.90
N ARG A 12 -2.63 23.29 -12.52
CA ARG A 12 -1.24 23.28 -12.01
C ARG A 12 -1.13 23.91 -10.63
N GLN A 13 -1.80 25.04 -10.39
CA GLN A 13 -1.82 25.67 -9.07
C GLN A 13 -2.51 24.78 -8.03
N ARG A 14 -3.58 24.09 -8.42
CA ARG A 14 -4.30 23.16 -7.55
C ARG A 14 -3.43 21.95 -7.20
N ASP A 15 -2.74 21.39 -8.17
CA ASP A 15 -1.84 20.25 -7.99
C ASP A 15 -0.66 20.63 -7.08
N ALA A 16 -0.01 21.77 -7.33
CA ALA A 16 1.09 22.27 -6.48
C ALA A 16 0.63 22.52 -5.03
N THR A 17 -0.58 23.04 -4.82
CA THR A 17 -1.11 23.24 -3.47
C THR A 17 -1.41 21.90 -2.80
N ALA A 18 -1.91 20.91 -3.54
CA ALA A 18 -2.11 19.57 -3.02
C ALA A 18 -0.78 18.94 -2.59
N GLU A 19 0.28 19.04 -3.40
CA GLU A 19 1.63 18.56 -3.05
C GLU A 19 2.15 19.17 -1.74
N ILE A 20 2.01 20.50 -1.55
CA ILE A 20 2.38 21.18 -0.30
C ILE A 20 1.63 20.61 0.91
N ILE A 21 0.32 20.39 0.76
CA ILE A 21 -0.51 19.81 1.83
C ILE A 21 -0.05 18.40 2.16
N LEU A 22 0.22 17.56 1.16
CA LEU A 22 0.65 16.18 1.37
C LEU A 22 2.06 16.11 1.98
N ASP A 23 2.97 16.99 1.59
CA ASP A 23 4.28 17.12 2.24
C ASP A 23 4.14 17.49 3.73
N ALA A 24 3.26 18.43 4.05
CA ALA A 24 2.98 18.81 5.43
C ALA A 24 2.37 17.67 6.26
N VAL A 25 1.53 16.81 5.65
CA VAL A 25 1.04 15.58 6.30
C VAL A 25 2.21 14.68 6.67
N GLY A 26 3.13 14.43 5.74
CA GLY A 26 4.32 13.60 5.99
C GLY A 26 5.14 14.11 7.17
N ARG A 27 5.42 15.42 7.21
CA ARG A 27 6.15 16.04 8.32
C ARG A 27 5.40 15.98 9.65
N CYS A 28 4.08 16.12 9.66
CA CYS A 28 3.32 15.94 10.91
C CYS A 28 3.39 14.50 11.43
N LEU A 29 3.42 13.51 10.53
CA LEU A 29 3.51 12.10 10.90
C LEU A 29 4.90 11.69 11.42
N GLU A 30 5.90 12.58 11.38
CA GLU A 30 7.17 12.40 12.10
C GLU A 30 7.00 12.60 13.63
N ASP A 31 6.03 13.43 14.03
CA ASP A 31 5.84 13.84 15.43
C ASP A 31 4.61 13.19 16.10
N VAL A 32 3.58 12.83 15.33
CA VAL A 32 2.31 12.31 15.86
C VAL A 32 1.85 11.06 15.14
N GLU A 33 1.07 10.22 15.83
CA GLU A 33 0.46 9.06 15.21
C GLU A 33 -0.60 9.44 14.16
N LEU A 34 -0.83 8.54 13.20
CA LEU A 34 -1.86 8.70 12.17
C LEU A 34 -3.25 9.04 12.76
N ALA A 35 -3.59 8.42 13.90
CA ALA A 35 -4.85 8.64 14.60
C ALA A 35 -4.98 10.07 15.15
N GLU A 36 -3.87 10.68 15.56
CA GLU A 36 -3.81 11.99 16.21
C GLU A 36 -3.71 13.15 15.20
N LEU A 37 -3.35 12.89 13.95
CA LEU A 37 -3.24 13.91 12.91
C LEU A 37 -4.53 14.73 12.73
N THR A 38 -4.44 16.06 12.80
CA THR A 38 -5.56 17.00 12.63
C THR A 38 -5.35 17.96 11.45
N PHE A 39 -6.45 18.49 10.91
CA PHE A 39 -6.40 19.53 9.86
C PHE A 39 -5.69 20.79 10.34
N THR A 40 -5.85 21.16 11.61
CA THR A 40 -5.17 22.31 12.21
C THR A 40 -3.64 22.13 12.24
N GLN A 41 -3.15 20.95 12.62
CA GLN A 41 -1.71 20.63 12.57
C GLN A 41 -1.18 20.72 11.13
N VAL A 42 -1.88 20.13 10.16
CA VAL A 42 -1.47 20.15 8.74
C VAL A 42 -1.54 21.57 8.16
N ALA A 43 -2.54 22.38 8.54
CA ALA A 43 -2.68 23.78 8.13
C ALA A 43 -1.50 24.63 8.60
N ARG A 44 -1.17 24.52 9.90
CA ARG A 44 0.02 25.14 10.47
C ARG A 44 1.30 24.60 9.80
N MET A 45 1.34 23.29 9.58
CA MET A 45 2.26 22.51 8.76
C MET A 45 2.67 23.22 7.46
N ALA A 46 1.65 23.41 6.64
CA ALA A 46 1.74 23.89 5.28
C ALA A 46 1.82 25.43 5.17
N GLY A 47 1.64 26.16 6.28
CA GLY A 47 1.46 27.62 6.22
C GLY A 47 0.18 28.04 5.49
N LEU A 48 -0.86 27.21 5.53
CA LEU A 48 -2.14 27.41 4.85
C LEU A 48 -3.29 27.54 5.85
N GLY A 49 -4.40 28.17 5.44
CA GLY A 49 -5.64 28.14 6.23
C GLY A 49 -6.37 26.80 6.09
N GLU A 50 -7.05 26.34 7.15
CA GLU A 50 -7.80 25.07 7.13
C GLU A 50 -8.82 24.99 5.98
N ARG A 51 -9.49 26.11 5.64
CA ARG A 51 -10.43 26.18 4.50
C ARG A 51 -9.77 25.81 3.16
N THR A 52 -8.48 26.09 2.99
CA THR A 52 -7.74 25.65 1.80
C THR A 52 -7.52 24.16 1.83
N ILE A 53 -7.17 23.57 2.99
CA ILE A 53 -7.04 22.11 3.10
C ILE A 53 -8.37 21.43 2.81
N TYR A 54 -9.47 21.84 3.45
CA TYR A 54 -10.81 21.28 3.23
C TYR A 54 -11.28 21.35 1.77
N ARG A 55 -10.85 22.37 1.01
CA ARG A 55 -11.16 22.49 -0.42
C ARG A 55 -10.45 21.42 -1.26
N HIS A 56 -9.27 20.97 -0.85
CA HIS A 56 -8.49 19.94 -1.54
C HIS A 56 -8.81 18.53 -1.01
N PHE A 57 -9.02 18.42 0.29
CA PHE A 57 -9.27 17.17 1.00
C PHE A 57 -10.45 17.39 1.98
N PRO A 58 -11.68 17.00 1.60
CA PRO A 58 -12.88 17.37 2.35
C PRO A 58 -12.98 16.71 3.74
N ASN A 59 -12.23 15.65 3.99
CA ASN A 59 -12.18 14.94 5.26
C ASN A 59 -10.81 14.28 5.47
N LYS A 60 -10.57 13.76 6.70
CA LYS A 60 -9.30 13.12 7.07
C LYS A 60 -8.99 11.88 6.23
N GLU A 61 -10.01 11.14 5.82
CA GLU A 61 -9.84 9.95 4.97
C GLU A 61 -9.28 10.32 3.59
N ALA A 62 -9.86 11.34 2.94
CA ALA A 62 -9.40 11.82 1.64
C ALA A 62 -7.97 12.42 1.72
N LEU A 63 -7.65 13.10 2.83
CA LEU A 63 -6.31 13.65 3.07
C LEU A 63 -5.26 12.53 3.19
N LEU A 64 -5.54 11.53 4.02
CA LEU A 64 -4.64 10.41 4.25
C LEU A 64 -4.51 9.51 3.01
N ASP A 65 -5.59 9.26 2.28
CA ASP A 65 -5.55 8.54 1.00
C ASP A 65 -4.67 9.28 -0.03
N GLY A 66 -4.85 10.60 -0.16
CA GLY A 66 -4.04 11.44 -1.03
C GLY A 66 -2.56 11.36 -0.67
N TRP A 67 -2.25 11.50 0.62
CA TRP A 67 -0.88 11.39 1.13
C TRP A 67 -0.28 10.01 0.83
N TRP A 68 -1.00 8.94 1.12
CA TRP A 68 -0.53 7.57 0.91
C TRP A 68 -0.27 7.25 -0.55
N ARG A 69 -1.10 7.77 -1.47
CA ARG A 69 -0.87 7.63 -2.91
C ARG A 69 0.39 8.36 -3.34
N ALA A 70 0.58 9.61 -2.92
CA ALA A 70 1.80 10.35 -3.22
C ALA A 70 3.04 9.73 -2.59
N HIS A 71 2.90 9.13 -1.40
CA HIS A 71 3.96 8.41 -0.71
C HIS A 71 4.38 7.15 -1.47
N LYS A 72 3.43 6.27 -1.82
CA LYS A 72 3.70 5.08 -2.63
C LYS A 72 4.25 5.39 -4.02
N ALA A 73 3.79 6.48 -4.64
CA ALA A 73 4.34 6.96 -5.90
C ALA A 73 5.84 7.28 -5.79
N ARG A 74 6.24 8.00 -4.74
CA ARG A 74 7.67 8.31 -4.46
C ARG A 74 8.51 7.05 -4.24
N LEU A 75 7.93 6.00 -3.65
CA LEU A 75 8.58 4.70 -3.44
C LEU A 75 8.56 3.80 -4.69
N GLY A 76 7.96 4.23 -5.82
CA GLY A 76 7.82 3.42 -7.03
C GLY A 76 6.85 2.24 -6.88
N GLN A 77 5.93 2.31 -5.91
CA GLN A 77 4.98 1.24 -5.55
C GLN A 77 3.55 1.52 -6.05
N GLU A 78 3.42 2.10 -7.25
CA GLU A 78 2.13 2.48 -7.81
C GLU A 78 1.31 1.28 -8.32
N ALA A 79 2.02 0.27 -8.82
CA ALA A 79 1.47 -0.95 -9.40
C ALA A 79 1.55 -2.13 -8.40
N PHE A 80 0.55 -3.01 -8.47
CA PHE A 80 0.58 -4.26 -7.73
C PHE A 80 1.41 -5.30 -8.49
N PRO A 81 2.17 -6.16 -7.78
CA PRO A 81 2.95 -7.23 -8.41
C PRO A 81 2.02 -8.21 -9.15
N ASP A 82 2.28 -8.44 -10.44
CA ASP A 82 1.44 -9.26 -11.31
C ASP A 82 2.19 -10.37 -12.07
N THR A 83 3.40 -10.69 -11.60
CA THR A 83 4.17 -11.88 -12.00
C THR A 83 4.64 -12.63 -10.74
N LEU A 84 4.94 -13.92 -10.84
CA LEU A 84 5.47 -14.68 -9.71
C LEU A 84 6.77 -14.07 -9.17
N ALA A 85 7.69 -13.68 -10.06
CA ALA A 85 8.93 -13.04 -9.66
C ALA A 85 8.67 -11.77 -8.84
N ALA A 86 7.73 -10.91 -9.30
CA ALA A 86 7.35 -9.71 -8.56
C ALA A 86 6.67 -10.04 -7.22
N LEU A 87 5.85 -11.09 -7.15
CA LEU A 87 5.26 -11.54 -5.89
C LEU A 87 6.31 -12.05 -4.90
N LEU A 88 7.32 -12.78 -5.37
CA LEU A 88 8.39 -13.27 -4.50
C LEU A 88 9.31 -12.14 -4.01
N ASP A 89 9.55 -11.14 -4.86
CA ASP A 89 10.40 -9.98 -4.53
C ASP A 89 9.70 -8.97 -3.62
N PHE A 90 8.38 -8.82 -3.75
CA PHE A 90 7.63 -7.78 -3.04
C PHE A 90 7.89 -7.76 -1.53
N PRO A 91 7.71 -8.85 -0.75
CA PRO A 91 7.89 -8.78 0.70
C PRO A 91 9.35 -8.54 1.10
N VAL A 92 10.32 -9.00 0.30
CA VAL A 92 11.75 -8.75 0.54
C VAL A 92 12.10 -7.27 0.43
N LYS A 93 11.41 -6.54 -0.47
CA LYS A 93 11.61 -5.09 -0.65
C LYS A 93 10.73 -4.26 0.30
N ALA A 94 9.47 -4.64 0.46
CA ALA A 94 8.49 -3.84 1.18
C ALA A 94 8.69 -3.86 2.70
N PHE A 95 9.00 -5.02 3.28
CA PHE A 95 9.02 -5.14 4.74
C PHE A 95 10.17 -4.36 5.42
N PRO A 96 11.39 -4.27 4.85
CA PRO A 96 12.40 -3.33 5.36
C PRO A 96 11.93 -1.87 5.35
N SER A 97 11.26 -1.42 4.28
CA SER A 97 10.69 -0.06 4.24
C SER A 97 9.54 0.12 5.24
N PHE A 98 8.82 -0.96 5.57
CA PHE A 98 7.82 -0.90 6.63
C PHE A 98 8.46 -0.71 8.01
N ASP A 99 9.65 -1.28 8.26
CA ASP A 99 10.41 -1.03 9.49
C ASP A 99 10.87 0.43 9.58
N GLU A 100 11.33 1.01 8.47
CA GLU A 100 11.75 2.42 8.40
C GLU A 100 10.60 3.38 8.78
N GLU A 101 9.36 2.97 8.51
CA GLU A 101 8.14 3.76 8.74
C GLU A 101 7.17 3.06 9.72
N ALA A 102 7.71 2.36 10.72
CA ALA A 102 6.93 1.38 11.48
C ALA A 102 5.68 1.93 12.17
N GLU A 103 5.73 3.15 12.71
CA GLU A 103 4.58 3.75 13.41
C GLU A 103 3.49 4.24 12.44
N ILE A 104 3.90 4.75 11.28
CA ILE A 104 2.99 5.06 10.17
C ILE A 104 2.30 3.78 9.69
N MET A 105 3.07 2.72 9.44
CA MET A 105 2.57 1.43 9.00
C MET A 105 1.64 0.80 10.03
N ARG A 106 2.00 0.83 11.31
CA ARG A 106 1.16 0.38 12.44
C ARG A 106 -0.17 1.12 12.45
N GLY A 107 -0.14 2.46 12.38
CA GLY A 107 -1.33 3.29 12.31
C GLY A 107 -2.22 2.94 11.10
N ALA A 108 -1.61 2.68 9.93
CA ALA A 108 -2.33 2.26 8.73
C ALA A 108 -2.95 0.86 8.85
N VAL A 109 -2.28 -0.08 9.53
CA VAL A 109 -2.79 -1.45 9.72
C VAL A 109 -3.91 -1.50 10.76
N LEU A 110 -3.79 -0.75 11.86
CA LEU A 110 -4.68 -0.89 13.02
C LEU A 110 -5.88 0.08 13.01
N SER A 111 -5.86 1.13 12.20
CA SER A 111 -6.95 2.12 12.15
C SER A 111 -8.06 1.76 11.15
N PRO A 112 -9.33 2.13 11.41
CA PRO A 112 -10.42 2.03 10.43
C PRO A 112 -10.12 2.76 9.12
N GLN A 113 -9.46 3.92 9.19
CA GLN A 113 -9.11 4.74 8.04
C GLN A 113 -8.06 4.05 7.17
N GLY A 114 -7.01 3.51 7.78
CA GLY A 114 -5.98 2.76 7.05
C GLY A 114 -6.53 1.46 6.44
N ARG A 115 -7.49 0.81 7.10
CA ARG A 115 -8.25 -0.31 6.53
C ARG A 115 -9.06 0.11 5.30
N ALA A 116 -9.83 1.20 5.39
CA ALA A 116 -10.62 1.71 4.26
C ALA A 116 -9.74 2.05 3.05
N MET A 117 -8.60 2.70 3.30
CA MET A 117 -7.59 3.00 2.29
C MET A 117 -7.02 1.74 1.63
N THR A 118 -6.70 0.70 2.41
CA THR A 118 -6.23 -0.58 1.88
C THR A 118 -7.28 -1.24 0.99
N LEU A 119 -8.56 -1.17 1.37
CA LEU A 119 -9.68 -1.75 0.64
C LEU A 119 -10.02 -1.01 -0.65
N SER A 120 -9.76 0.30 -0.73
CA SER A 120 -10.11 1.14 -1.89
C SER A 120 -9.56 0.64 -3.24
N ARG A 121 -8.41 -0.06 -3.22
CA ARG A 121 -7.74 -0.63 -4.40
C ARG A 121 -7.67 -2.15 -4.37
N ASN A 122 -8.51 -2.80 -3.57
CA ASN A 122 -8.43 -4.25 -3.39
C ASN A 122 -8.80 -5.01 -4.67
N GLU A 123 -9.72 -4.50 -5.49
CA GLU A 123 -10.06 -5.10 -6.78
C GLU A 123 -8.87 -5.11 -7.75
N GLU A 124 -8.16 -3.99 -7.86
CA GLU A 124 -6.93 -3.89 -8.67
C GLU A 124 -5.84 -4.86 -8.18
N ARG A 125 -5.66 -4.96 -6.85
CA ARG A 125 -4.71 -5.89 -6.23
C ARG A 125 -5.07 -7.34 -6.52
N GLN A 126 -6.34 -7.71 -6.34
CA GLN A 126 -6.83 -9.06 -6.61
C GLN A 126 -6.63 -9.42 -8.09
N ALA A 127 -6.93 -8.50 -9.01
CA ALA A 127 -6.71 -8.70 -10.44
C ALA A 127 -5.22 -8.93 -10.77
N ALA A 128 -4.31 -8.14 -10.19
CA ALA A 128 -2.87 -8.30 -10.39
C ALA A 128 -2.34 -9.65 -9.88
N ILE A 129 -2.65 -10.00 -8.64
CA ILE A 129 -2.26 -11.29 -8.05
C ILE A 129 -2.82 -12.45 -8.86
N ARG A 130 -4.11 -12.36 -9.26
CA ARG A 130 -4.76 -13.40 -10.06
C ARG A 130 -4.13 -13.57 -11.43
N ARG A 131 -3.67 -12.49 -12.09
CA ARG A 131 -2.90 -12.59 -13.34
C ARG A 131 -1.61 -13.38 -13.13
N ALA A 132 -0.85 -13.07 -12.08
CA ALA A 132 0.38 -13.80 -11.74
C ALA A 132 0.09 -15.29 -11.50
N VAL A 133 -0.92 -15.60 -10.68
CA VAL A 133 -1.28 -16.99 -10.35
C VAL A 133 -1.73 -17.76 -11.57
N ARG A 134 -2.58 -17.17 -12.43
CA ARG A 134 -3.05 -17.81 -13.66
C ARG A 134 -1.93 -18.05 -14.67
N ALA A 135 -0.98 -17.12 -14.78
CA ALA A 135 0.18 -17.30 -15.65
C ALA A 135 1.05 -18.49 -15.21
N GLU A 136 1.16 -18.73 -13.90
CA GLU A 136 1.99 -19.81 -13.36
C GLU A 136 1.32 -21.18 -13.29
N LEU A 137 0.01 -21.23 -13.02
CA LEU A 137 -0.72 -22.49 -12.87
C LEU A 137 -1.39 -22.96 -14.17
N GLY A 138 -1.47 -22.08 -15.17
CA GLY A 138 -2.09 -22.36 -16.46
C GLY A 138 -3.63 -22.24 -16.45
N PRO A 139 -4.24 -22.39 -17.65
CA PRO A 139 -5.69 -22.23 -17.82
C PRO A 139 -6.51 -23.34 -17.16
N GLU A 140 -5.95 -24.55 -17.04
CA GLU A 140 -6.63 -25.73 -16.51
C GLU A 140 -6.74 -25.75 -14.97
N ALA A 141 -6.05 -24.84 -14.27
CA ALA A 141 -6.12 -24.78 -12.81
C ALA A 141 -7.55 -24.46 -12.34
N SER A 142 -8.04 -25.21 -11.36
CA SER A 142 -9.37 -24.99 -10.80
C SER A 142 -9.48 -23.61 -10.16
N GLU A 143 -10.68 -23.02 -10.17
CA GLU A 143 -10.93 -21.73 -9.52
C GLU A 143 -10.65 -21.77 -8.02
N GLU A 144 -10.88 -22.92 -7.39
CA GLU A 144 -10.58 -23.14 -5.98
C GLU A 144 -9.08 -23.00 -5.68
N ILE A 145 -8.22 -23.68 -6.45
CA ILE A 145 -6.76 -23.57 -6.29
C ILE A 145 -6.30 -22.14 -6.54
N VAL A 146 -6.80 -21.50 -7.61
CA VAL A 146 -6.44 -20.11 -7.92
C VAL A 146 -6.84 -19.17 -6.79
N LEU A 147 -8.05 -19.31 -6.25
CA LEU A 147 -8.51 -18.50 -5.11
C LEU A 147 -7.62 -18.72 -3.87
N THR A 148 -7.33 -19.98 -3.53
CA THR A 148 -6.49 -20.34 -2.38
C THR A 148 -5.11 -19.71 -2.49
N VAL A 149 -4.46 -19.82 -3.65
CA VAL A 149 -3.14 -19.20 -3.87
C VAL A 149 -3.24 -17.67 -3.79
N CYS A 150 -4.21 -17.05 -4.48
CA CYS A 150 -4.36 -15.59 -4.48
C CYS A 150 -4.55 -15.01 -3.08
N ALA A 151 -5.48 -15.59 -2.30
CA ALA A 151 -5.78 -15.13 -0.95
C ALA A 151 -4.59 -15.32 -0.01
N SER A 152 -3.89 -16.45 -0.12
CA SER A 152 -2.70 -16.74 0.69
C SER A 152 -1.56 -15.77 0.40
N VAL A 153 -1.30 -15.49 -0.89
CA VAL A 153 -0.30 -14.50 -1.31
C VAL A 153 -0.62 -13.11 -0.75
N GLN A 154 -1.86 -12.65 -0.89
CA GLN A 154 -2.27 -11.35 -0.36
C GLN A 154 -2.11 -11.27 1.16
N LEU A 155 -2.47 -12.32 1.89
CA LEU A 155 -2.30 -12.40 3.34
C LEU A 155 -0.81 -12.30 3.72
N ILE A 156 0.04 -13.12 3.12
CA ILE A 156 1.46 -13.25 3.48
C ILE A 156 2.26 -11.99 3.15
N GLN A 157 1.91 -11.28 2.08
CA GLN A 157 2.54 -10.01 1.69
C GLN A 157 1.95 -8.80 2.42
N SER A 158 0.93 -8.97 3.25
CA SER A 158 0.24 -7.85 3.87
C SER A 158 1.11 -7.16 4.93
N ALA A 159 0.86 -5.86 5.13
CA ALA A 159 1.40 -5.14 6.28
C ALA A 159 0.93 -5.75 7.61
N THR A 160 -0.22 -6.42 7.65
CA THR A 160 -0.65 -7.20 8.82
C THR A 160 0.28 -8.37 9.09
N ALA A 161 0.70 -9.12 8.07
CA ALA A 161 1.66 -10.23 8.26
C ALA A 161 3.03 -9.72 8.73
N TRP A 162 3.52 -8.60 8.16
CA TRP A 162 4.71 -7.92 8.66
C TRP A 162 4.55 -7.53 10.14
N LEU A 163 3.46 -6.84 10.49
CA LEU A 163 3.22 -6.38 11.86
C LEU A 163 3.10 -7.56 12.84
N THR A 164 2.47 -8.66 12.43
CA THR A 164 2.41 -9.89 13.24
C THR A 164 3.79 -10.49 13.47
N MET A 165 4.63 -10.56 12.44
CA MET A 165 6.00 -11.08 12.59
C MET A 165 6.86 -10.17 13.47
N ARG A 166 6.70 -8.85 13.35
CA ARG A 166 7.39 -7.88 14.21
C ARG A 166 6.93 -7.99 15.67
N ASP A 167 5.64 -7.83 15.93
CA ASP A 167 5.12 -7.67 17.30
C ASP A 167 5.14 -8.97 18.12
N TYR A 168 4.99 -10.12 17.46
CA TYR A 168 4.85 -11.41 18.16
C TYR A 168 6.11 -12.29 18.08
N TRP A 169 7.01 -12.01 17.14
CA TRP A 169 8.23 -12.81 16.94
C TRP A 169 9.52 -11.98 16.95
N ASP A 170 9.42 -10.67 17.20
CA ASP A 170 10.56 -9.73 17.24
C ASP A 170 11.44 -9.78 15.98
N LEU A 171 10.80 -10.05 14.83
CA LEU A 171 11.48 -10.17 13.55
C LEU A 171 11.59 -8.81 12.87
N LYS A 172 12.78 -8.54 12.33
CA LYS A 172 13.03 -7.39 11.46
C LYS A 172 12.43 -7.61 10.07
N GLY A 173 12.26 -6.53 9.33
CA GLY A 173 11.63 -6.49 8.01
C GLY A 173 12.37 -7.34 6.99
N ASP A 174 13.70 -7.42 7.05
CA ASP A 174 14.52 -8.29 6.18
C ASP A 174 14.24 -9.78 6.45
N GLN A 175 14.18 -10.19 7.73
CA GLN A 175 13.85 -11.55 8.14
C GLN A 175 12.41 -11.90 7.75
N SER A 176 11.47 -11.02 8.09
CA SER A 176 10.05 -11.15 7.76
C SER A 176 9.82 -11.27 6.25
N GLY A 177 10.53 -10.47 5.45
CA GLY A 177 10.42 -10.48 4.00
C GLY A 177 10.90 -11.80 3.39
N GLN A 178 12.00 -12.36 3.91
CA GLN A 178 12.49 -13.67 3.49
C GLN A 178 11.55 -14.80 3.90
N ILE A 179 10.94 -14.74 5.07
CA ILE A 179 9.93 -15.73 5.52
C ILE A 179 8.72 -15.69 4.60
N ALA A 180 8.18 -14.50 4.34
CA ALA A 180 7.05 -14.32 3.43
C ALA A 180 7.37 -14.84 2.01
N ARG A 181 8.55 -14.53 1.47
CA ARG A 181 9.00 -15.08 0.17
C ARG A 181 8.99 -16.60 0.15
N ARG A 182 9.58 -17.24 1.17
CA ARG A 182 9.63 -18.71 1.27
C ARG A 182 8.24 -19.33 1.37
N ALA A 183 7.35 -18.72 2.15
CA ALA A 183 5.97 -19.19 2.30
C ALA A 183 5.19 -19.10 0.97
N ILE A 184 5.31 -17.98 0.24
CA ILE A 184 4.70 -17.82 -1.09
C ILE A 184 5.26 -18.88 -2.06
N GLN A 185 6.58 -19.06 -2.10
CA GLN A 185 7.22 -20.05 -2.96
C GLN A 185 6.74 -21.48 -2.66
N ALA A 186 6.55 -21.82 -1.39
CA ALA A 186 6.04 -23.11 -0.98
C ALA A 186 4.59 -23.32 -1.46
N ILE A 187 3.72 -22.31 -1.35
CA ILE A 187 2.33 -22.38 -1.84
C ILE A 187 2.29 -22.60 -3.35
N PHE A 188 3.08 -21.85 -4.13
CA PHE A 188 3.15 -22.06 -5.58
C PHE A 188 3.70 -23.43 -5.95
N THR A 189 4.67 -23.95 -5.18
CA THR A 189 5.23 -25.29 -5.38
C THR A 189 4.16 -26.36 -5.13
N ALA A 190 3.42 -26.27 -4.02
CA ALA A 190 2.35 -27.19 -3.70
C ALA A 190 1.22 -27.14 -4.75
N ALA A 191 0.83 -25.93 -5.19
CA ALA A 191 -0.18 -25.74 -6.21
C ALA A 191 0.19 -26.40 -7.54
N ARG A 192 1.44 -26.23 -8.00
CA ARG A 192 1.94 -26.86 -9.23
C ARG A 192 2.00 -28.38 -9.16
N ASN A 193 2.26 -28.92 -7.97
CA ASN A 193 2.36 -30.36 -7.74
C ASN A 193 0.99 -31.01 -7.46
N GLY A 194 -0.09 -30.23 -7.37
CA GLY A 194 -1.42 -30.74 -7.02
C GLY A 194 -1.51 -31.23 -5.57
N THR A 195 -0.71 -30.66 -4.66
CA THR A 195 -0.66 -31.03 -3.24
C THR A 195 -1.10 -29.90 -2.32
N LEU A 196 -1.76 -28.87 -2.86
CA LEU A 196 -2.30 -27.75 -2.09
C LEU A 196 -3.70 -28.07 -1.56
#